data_AF-A0ABD7X6F7-F1
#
_entry.id   AF-A0ABD7X6F7-F1
#
_cell.length_a   1.000
_cell.length_b   1.000
_cell.length_c   1.000
_cell.angle_alpha   90.00
_cell.angle_beta   90.00
_cell.angle_gamma   90.00
#
_symmetry.space_group_name_H-M   'P 1'
#
loop_
_entity.id
_entity.type
_entity.pdbx_description
1 polymer ?
#
loop_
_entity_poly.entity_id
_entity_poly.type
_entity_poly.pdbx_seq_one_letter_code
_entity_poly.pdbx_strand_id
1 'polypeptide(L)' 'MNQFYQLTYWGWNSDDLTKRKLRTKMVKVPASTIDALTNSDAKKTLALRFIDTNDEYFVLNAGDFHSLEKVNEN' A
#
# COMPACT_ATOMS: atom_id res chain seq x y z
N MET A 1 -2.11 -19.95 -3.40
CA MET A 1 -0.85 -19.17 -3.49
C MET A 1 -1.10 -17.84 -2.80
N ASN A 2 -0.38 -17.57 -1.70
CA ASN A 2 -0.46 -16.27 -1.04
C ASN A 2 0.36 -15.27 -1.85
N GLN A 3 -0.29 -14.51 -2.72
CA GLN A 3 0.43 -13.53 -3.55
C GLN A 3 0.77 -12.30 -2.71
N PHE A 4 2.07 -12.06 -2.55
CA PHE A 4 2.59 -10.86 -1.91
C PHE A 4 2.95 -9.80 -2.94
N TYR A 5 2.93 -8.56 -2.46
CA TYR A 5 3.27 -7.37 -3.23
C TYR A 5 4.18 -6.47 -2.38
N GLN A 6 5.11 -5.82 -3.05
CA GLN A 6 5.87 -4.71 -2.49
C GLN A 6 5.06 -3.42 -2.67
N LEU A 7 4.53 -2.89 -1.57
CA LEU A 7 3.84 -1.61 -1.53
C LEU A 7 4.85 -0.50 -1.26
N THR A 8 4.91 0.49 -2.15
CA THR A 8 5.63 1.75 -1.92
C THR A 8 4.63 2.87 -1.68
N TYR A 9 4.85 3.65 -0.62
CA TYR A 9 3.95 4.73 -0.21
C TYR A 9 4.69 5.86 0.49
N TRP A 10 4.07 7.05 0.51
CA TRP A 10 4.57 8.19 1.26
C TRP A 10 4.17 8.11 2.73
N GLY A 11 5.13 7.89 3.63
CA GLY A 11 4.90 7.88 5.07
C GLY A 11 5.59 9.05 5.78
N TRP A 12 5.12 9.39 6.99
CA TRP A 12 5.84 10.31 7.87
C TRP A 12 7.14 9.66 8.38
N ASN A 13 8.20 10.46 8.47
CA ASN A 13 9.43 10.00 9.08
C ASN A 13 9.23 9.94 10.61
N SER A 14 9.53 8.79 11.21
CA SER A 14 9.36 8.56 12.65
C SER A 14 10.29 9.47 13.48
N ASP A 15 11.44 9.85 12.92
CA ASP A 15 12.42 10.74 13.56
C ASP A 15 12.15 12.24 13.30
N ASP A 16 11.37 12.56 12.26
CA ASP A 16 11.08 13.93 11.84
C ASP A 16 9.69 14.00 11.19
N LEU A 17 8.68 14.27 12.02
CA LEU A 17 7.27 14.34 11.60
C LEU A 17 6.97 15.53 10.66
N THR A 18 7.97 16.36 10.32
CA THR A 18 7.82 17.42 9.32
C THR A 18 8.17 16.96 7.91
N LYS A 19 8.80 15.78 7.77
CA LYS A 19 9.25 15.25 6.48
C LYS A 19 8.54 13.95 6.13
N ARG A 20 8.02 13.92 4.91
CA ARG A 20 7.54 12.68 4.28
C ARG A 20 8.69 11.98 3.57
N LYS A 21 8.72 10.64 3.63
CA LYS A 21 9.65 9.81 2.86
C LYS A 21 8.93 8.63 2.25
N LEU A 22 9.45 8.14 1.12
CA LEU A 22 8.99 6.87 0.56
C LEU A 22 9.34 5.74 1.51
N ARG A 23 8.36 4.87 1.76
CA ARG A 23 8.48 3.65 2.55
C ARG A 23 8.02 2.48 1.71
N THR A 24 8.64 1.33 1.95
CA THR A 24 8.26 0.07 1.35
C THR A 24 7.74 -0.89 2.42
N LYS A 25 6.75 -1.72 2.08
CA LYS A 25 6.24 -2.78 2.95
C LYS A 25 5.77 -3.96 2.10
N MET A 26 6.08 -5.18 2.55
CA MET A 26 5.50 -6.40 1.97
C MET A 26 4.07 -6.59 2.49
N VAL A 27 3.13 -6.76 1.56
CA VAL A 27 1.70 -6.88 1.86
C VAL A 27 1.00 -7.89 0.97
N LYS A 28 -0.06 -8.51 1.48
CA LYS A 28 -1.13 -9.12 0.71
C LYS A 28 -2.14 -8.02 0.37
N VAL A 29 -2.71 -8.10 -0.82
CA VAL A 29 -3.61 -7.06 -1.34
C VAL A 29 -5.00 -7.65 -1.54
N PRO A 30 -6.01 -7.22 -0.79
CA PRO A 30 -7.40 -7.61 -1.01
C PRO A 30 -7.86 -7.25 -2.42
N ALA A 31 -8.76 -8.06 -3.00
CA ALA A 31 -9.32 -7.81 -4.33
C ALA A 31 -9.95 -6.41 -4.45
N SER A 32 -10.66 -5.95 -3.42
CA SER A 32 -11.24 -4.60 -3.36
C SER A 32 -10.20 -3.48 -3.53
N THR A 33 -8.97 -3.69 -3.06
CA THR A 33 -7.89 -2.72 -3.19
C THR A 33 -7.30 -2.77 -4.60
N ILE A 34 -7.21 -3.94 -5.23
CA ILE A 34 -6.82 -4.05 -6.64
C ILE A 34 -7.85 -3.37 -7.55
N ASP A 35 -9.14 -3.58 -7.30
CA ASP A 35 -10.22 -2.94 -8.05
C ASP A 35 -10.17 -1.41 -7.88
N ALA A 36 -9.90 -0.93 -6.67
CA ALA A 36 -9.75 0.50 -6.40
C ALA A 36 -8.51 1.10 -7.11
N LEU A 37 -7.39 0.37 -7.16
CA LEU A 37 -6.15 0.84 -7.81
C LEU A 37 -6.25 0.82 -9.34
N THR A 38 -7.03 -0.08 -9.91
CA THR A 38 -7.20 -0.22 -11.37
C THR A 38 -8.27 0.72 -11.94
N ASN A 39 -9.16 1.24 -11.10
CA ASN A 39 -10.16 2.22 -11.51
C ASN A 39 -9.59 3.66 -11.41
N SER A 40 -9.38 4.29 -12.56
CA SER A 40 -8.72 5.62 -12.68
C SER A 40 -9.44 6.78 -11.96
N ASP A 41 -10.68 6.57 -11.50
CA ASP A 41 -11.50 7.57 -10.79
C ASP A 41 -11.39 7.46 -9.25
N ALA A 42 -10.47 6.61 -8.75
CA ALA A 42 -10.21 6.47 -7.34
C ALA A 42 -9.67 7.79 -6.75
N LYS A 43 -10.60 8.62 -6.26
CA LYS A 43 -10.33 9.91 -5.64
C LYS A 43 -9.25 9.79 -4.56
N LYS A 44 -8.47 10.86 -4.40
CA LYS A 44 -7.44 11.09 -3.35
C LYS A 44 -7.93 10.93 -1.89
N THR A 45 -9.16 10.47 -1.66
CA THR A 45 -9.82 10.35 -0.35
C THR A 45 -10.21 8.90 -0.02
N LEU A 46 -9.90 7.93 -0.88
CA LEU A 46 -10.16 6.52 -0.61
C LEU A 46 -9.11 5.92 0.34
N ALA A 47 -9.56 5.05 1.23
CA ALA A 47 -8.70 4.26 2.10
C ALA A 47 -8.42 2.90 1.45
N LEU A 48 -7.18 2.68 1.03
CA LEU A 48 -6.69 1.42 0.50
C LEU A 48 -6.33 0.50 1.67
N ARG A 49 -6.84 -0.73 1.63
CA ARG A 49 -6.58 -1.74 2.67
C ARG A 49 -5.54 -2.72 2.18
N PHE A 50 -4.58 -3.01 3.03
CA PHE A 50 -3.55 -4.01 2.82
C PHE A 50 -3.49 -4.91 4.05
N ILE A 51 -2.91 -6.08 3.91
CA ILE A 51 -2.66 -7.01 5.01
C ILE A 51 -1.15 -7.23 5.00
N ASP A 52 -0.45 -6.95 6.09
CA ASP A 52 0.99 -7.19 6.10
C ASP A 52 1.34 -8.67 6.28
N THR A 53 2.64 -8.95 6.36
CA THR A 53 3.15 -10.32 6.53
C THR A 53 2.80 -10.96 7.88
N ASN A 54 2.37 -10.16 8.86
CA ASN A 54 1.91 -10.62 10.17
C ASN A 54 0.39 -10.76 10.24
N ASP A 55 -0.29 -10.68 9.09
CA ASP A 55 -1.76 -10.71 8.99
C ASP A 55 -2.46 -9.50 9.65
N GLU A 56 -1.74 -8.39 9.84
CA GLU A 56 -2.31 -7.15 10.38
C GLU A 56 -2.82 -6.23 9.27
N TYR A 57 -3.97 -5.58 9.52
CA TYR A 57 -4.51 -4.60 8.58
C TYR A 57 -3.66 -3.33 8.56
N PHE A 58 -3.26 -2.94 7.36
CA PHE A 58 -2.60 -1.69 7.08
C PHE A 58 -3.48 -0.84 6.17
N VAL A 59 -3.89 0.34 6.64
CA VAL A 59 -4.75 1.26 5.88
C VAL A 59 -3.92 2.45 5.40
N LEU A 60 -4.00 2.72 4.11
CA LEU A 60 -3.28 3.80 3.45
C LEU A 60 -4.27 4.73 2.73
N ASN A 61 -4.08 6.05 2.83
CA ASN A 61 -4.82 6.97 1.99
C ASN A 61 -4.34 6.83 0.53
N ALA A 62 -5.25 6.74 -0.43
CA ALA A 62 -4.94 6.66 -1.86
C ALA A 62 -4.04 7.82 -2.34
N GLY A 63 -4.11 9.01 -1.73
CA GLY A 63 -3.21 10.12 -2.02
C GLY A 63 -1.75 9.89 -1.60
N ASP A 64 -1.50 8.90 -0.75
CA ASP A 64 -0.18 8.52 -0.26
C ASP A 64 0.38 7.28 -0.98
N PHE A 65 -0.44 6.62 -1.80
CA PHE A 65 -0.04 5.50 -2.64
C PHE A 65 0.97 5.95 -3.70
N HIS A 66 2.05 5.19 -3.86
CA HIS A 66 3.06 5.46 -4.88
C HIS A 66 3.15 4.33 -5.92
N SER A 67 3.36 3.09 -5.50
CA SER A 67 3.39 1.94 -6.39
C SER A 67 3.08 0.63 -5.67
N LEU A 68 2.70 -0.39 -6.44
CA LEU A 68 2.47 -1.75 -5.97
C LEU A 68 3.07 -2.72 -6.98
N GLU A 69 4.06 -3.50 -6.56
CA GLU A 69 4.79 -4.42 -7.43
C GLU A 69 4.54 -5.86 -6.99
N LYS A 70 4.22 -6.75 -7.92
CA LYS A 70 4.06 -8.16 -7.62
C LYS A 70 5.44 -8.76 -7.30
N VAL A 71 5.53 -9.46 -6.17
CA VAL A 71 6.72 -10.25 -5.83
C VAL A 71 6.46 -11.67 -6.28
N ASN A 72 7.23 -12.16 -7.26
CA ASN A 72 7.19 -13.57 -7.62
C ASN A 72 8.02 -14.34 -6.61
N GLU A 73 7.42 -15.33 -5.95
CA GLU A 73 8.19 -16.38 -5.28
C GLU A 73 8.95 -17.14 -6.37
N ASN A 74 10.27 -17.04 -6.36
CA ASN A 74 11.17 -17.91 -7.14
C ASN A 74 11.27 -19.27 -6.47
#